data_AF-Q8ZZQ6-F1
#
_entry.id   AF-Q8ZZQ6-F1
#
_cell.length_a   1.000
_cell.length_b   1.000
_cell.length_c   1.000
_cell.angle_alpha   90.00
_cell.angle_beta   90.00
_cell.angle_gamma   90.00
#
_symmetry.space_group_name_H-M   'P 1'
#
loop_
_entity.id
_entity.type
_entity.pdbx_description
1 polymer ?
#
loop_
_entity_poly.entity_id
_entity_poly.type
_entity_poly.pdbx_seq_one_letter_code
_entity_poly.pdbx_strand_id
1 'polypeptide(L)'
;MVPPEKALNPAVLELLKVSMALEVAFGLVSLTWVLAVVSSLAYILSFFFTPLAGAVVLIIAAVYITLGYSTVFAAYRIIKNPASLKPSESLFWSKLALVASALSFLGGNVLYGTSSALMALSLYLYTKERAAKSYELRIPKAINVG
;
A
#
# COMPACT_ATOMS: atom_id res chain seq x y z
N MET A 1 -20.89 29.76 -0.54
CA MET A 1 -20.40 28.40 -0.82
C MET A 1 -18.90 28.49 -0.97
N VAL A 2 -18.12 27.83 -0.11
CA VAL A 2 -16.66 27.74 -0.26
C VAL A 2 -16.33 26.32 -0.73
N PRO A 3 -16.16 26.06 -2.04
CA PRO A 3 -15.57 24.82 -2.50
C PRO A 3 -14.15 25.09 -3.02
N PRO A 4 -13.19 24.16 -2.96
CA PRO A 4 -13.11 22.91 -2.23
C PRO A 4 -12.03 22.99 -1.13
N GLU A 5 -11.88 21.90 -0.38
CA GLU A 5 -10.59 21.46 0.13
C GLU A 5 -9.48 21.81 -0.87
N LYS A 6 -8.48 22.64 -0.47
CA LYS A 6 -7.32 22.91 -1.34
C LYS A 6 -6.74 21.57 -1.78
N ALA A 7 -6.86 21.30 -3.08
CA ALA A 7 -6.60 20.02 -3.70
C ALA A 7 -5.24 19.45 -3.28
N LEU A 8 -5.19 18.13 -3.05
CA LEU A 8 -3.94 17.38 -2.95
C LEU A 8 -3.02 17.78 -4.12
N ASN A 9 -1.70 17.83 -3.92
CA ASN A 9 -0.79 18.16 -5.00
C ASN A 9 -1.05 17.20 -6.18
N PRO A 10 -1.31 17.72 -7.39
CA PRO A 10 -1.61 16.88 -8.55
C PRO A 10 -0.51 15.85 -8.82
N ALA A 11 0.76 16.19 -8.57
CA ALA A 11 1.87 15.28 -8.74
C ALA A 11 1.81 14.07 -7.77
N VAL A 12 1.39 14.29 -6.51
CA VAL A 12 1.23 13.19 -5.53
C VAL A 12 0.04 12.32 -5.91
N LEU A 13 -1.04 12.93 -6.41
CA LEU A 13 -2.21 12.19 -6.89
C LEU A 13 -1.88 11.33 -8.14
N GLU A 14 -1.12 11.89 -9.07
CA GLU A 14 -0.64 11.16 -10.26
C GLU A 14 0.30 10.03 -9.88
N LEU A 15 1.27 10.28 -8.99
CA LEU A 15 2.14 9.23 -8.47
C LEU A 15 1.35 8.11 -7.79
N LEU A 16 0.31 8.45 -7.03
CA LEU A 16 -0.58 7.45 -6.41
C LEU A 16 -1.35 6.64 -7.45
N LYS A 17 -1.85 7.26 -8.52
CA LYS A 17 -2.51 6.56 -9.63
C LYS A 17 -1.55 5.62 -10.36
N VAL A 18 -0.34 6.08 -10.67
CA VAL A 18 0.69 5.28 -11.34
C VAL A 18 1.13 4.12 -10.47
N SER A 19 1.44 4.37 -9.19
CA SER A 19 1.81 3.31 -8.25
C SER A 19 0.68 2.29 -8.05
N MET A 20 -0.58 2.72 -8.00
CA MET A 20 -1.74 1.81 -7.97
C MET A 20 -1.84 0.96 -9.24
N ALA A 21 -1.67 1.55 -10.42
CA ALA A 21 -1.71 0.80 -11.68
C ALA A 21 -0.58 -0.23 -11.75
N LEU A 22 0.64 0.14 -11.33
CA LEU A 22 1.78 -0.77 -11.27
C LEU A 22 1.58 -1.89 -10.25
N GLU A 23 1.04 -1.58 -9.07
CA GLU A 23 0.68 -2.59 -8.07
C GLU A 23 -0.34 -3.60 -8.60
N VAL A 24 -1.34 -3.16 -9.35
CA VAL A 24 -2.32 -4.07 -9.97
C VAL A 24 -1.66 -4.94 -11.05
N ALA A 25 -0.87 -4.31 -11.94
CA ALA A 25 -0.23 -5.01 -13.05
C ALA A 25 0.82 -6.03 -12.57
N PHE A 26 1.75 -5.61 -11.72
CA PHE A 26 2.76 -6.50 -11.17
C PHE A 26 2.22 -7.40 -10.07
N GLY A 27 1.15 -7.00 -9.38
CA GLY A 27 0.44 -7.85 -8.42
C GLY A 27 -0.16 -9.10 -9.05
N LEU A 28 -0.70 -9.00 -10.29
CA LEU A 28 -1.19 -10.17 -11.02
C LEU A 28 -0.06 -11.14 -11.40
N VAL A 29 1.08 -10.63 -11.87
CA VAL A 29 2.26 -11.45 -12.19
C VAL A 29 2.88 -12.04 -10.92
N SER A 30 2.92 -11.24 -9.86
CA SER A 30 3.33 -11.65 -8.52
C SER A 30 2.46 -12.78 -7.98
N LEU A 31 1.15 -12.70 -8.18
CA LEU A 31 0.20 -13.71 -7.71
C LEU A 31 0.50 -15.08 -8.32
N THR A 32 0.78 -15.16 -9.62
CA THR A 32 1.12 -16.45 -10.25
C THR A 32 2.46 -16.99 -9.75
N TRP A 33 3.47 -16.12 -9.57
CA TRP A 33 4.74 -16.49 -8.95
C TRP A 33 4.59 -17.01 -7.52
N VAL A 34 3.87 -16.27 -6.67
CA VAL A 34 3.62 -16.61 -5.28
C VAL A 34 2.85 -17.92 -5.19
N LEU A 35 1.80 -18.11 -5.99
CA LEU A 35 1.03 -19.36 -6.00
C LEU A 35 1.90 -20.57 -6.40
N ALA A 36 2.79 -20.41 -7.38
CA ALA A 36 3.68 -21.49 -7.81
C ALA A 36 4.69 -21.87 -6.71
N VAL A 37 5.34 -20.88 -6.10
CA VAL A 37 6.32 -21.09 -5.02
C VAL A 37 5.65 -21.67 -3.77
N VAL A 38 4.53 -21.08 -3.37
CA VAL A 38 3.77 -21.49 -2.18
C VAL A 38 3.20 -22.90 -2.35
N SER A 39 2.65 -23.24 -3.52
CA SER A 39 2.13 -24.60 -3.77
C SER A 39 3.25 -25.64 -3.73
N SER A 40 4.41 -25.32 -4.31
CA SER A 40 5.59 -26.19 -4.27
C SER A 40 6.09 -26.40 -2.84
N LEU A 41 6.19 -25.32 -2.06
CA LEU A 41 6.60 -25.37 -0.66
C LEU A 41 5.60 -26.13 0.21
N ALA A 42 4.30 -25.90 0.01
CA ALA A 42 3.23 -26.59 0.72
C ALA A 42 3.25 -28.10 0.42
N TYR A 43 3.50 -28.49 -0.83
CA TYR A 43 3.68 -29.89 -1.21
C TYR A 43 4.88 -30.53 -0.50
N ILE A 44 6.06 -29.89 -0.57
CA ILE A 44 7.29 -30.37 0.08
C ILE A 44 7.06 -30.55 1.59
N LEU A 45 6.47 -29.56 2.26
CA LEU A 45 6.23 -29.62 3.69
C LEU A 45 5.18 -30.67 4.06
N SER A 46 4.14 -30.83 3.24
CA SER A 46 3.13 -31.88 3.44
C SER A 46 3.73 -33.27 3.28
N PHE A 47 4.68 -33.42 2.36
CA PHE A 47 5.36 -34.68 2.07
C PHE A 47 6.35 -35.08 3.17
N PHE A 48 7.19 -34.15 3.64
CA PHE A 48 8.24 -34.45 4.63
C PHE A 48 7.79 -34.36 6.09
N PHE A 49 6.75 -33.58 6.39
CA PHE A 49 6.29 -33.37 7.77
C PHE A 49 4.85 -33.89 7.94
N THR A 50 3.86 -33.04 7.67
CA THR A 50 2.43 -33.37 7.80
C THR A 50 1.60 -32.47 6.89
N PRO A 51 0.39 -32.90 6.48
CA PRO A 51 -0.54 -32.04 5.73
C PRO A 51 -0.84 -30.71 6.45
N LEU A 52 -0.80 -30.69 7.79
CA LEU A 52 -1.01 -29.48 8.57
C LEU A 52 0.09 -28.43 8.32
N ALA A 53 1.34 -28.86 8.17
CA ALA A 53 2.45 -27.95 7.87
C ALA A 53 2.28 -27.26 6.51
N GLY A 54 1.81 -27.99 5.50
CA GLY A 54 1.47 -27.40 4.19
C GLY A 54 0.30 -26.41 4.28
N ALA A 55 -0.75 -26.75 5.04
CA ALA A 55 -1.91 -25.88 5.23
C ALA A 55 -1.54 -24.53 5.89
N VAL A 56 -0.64 -24.53 6.88
CA VAL A 56 -0.16 -23.30 7.53
C VAL A 56 0.50 -22.36 6.52
N VAL A 57 1.32 -22.90 5.61
CA VAL A 57 1.98 -22.09 4.56
C VAL A 57 0.98 -21.49 3.59
N LEU A 58 -0.05 -22.26 3.19
CA LEU A 58 -1.13 -21.74 2.35
C LEU A 58 -1.91 -20.61 3.03
N ILE A 59 -2.16 -20.71 4.34
CA ILE A 59 -2.84 -19.66 5.12
C ILE A 59 -1.97 -18.40 5.18
N ILE A 60 -0.68 -18.52 5.49
CA ILE A 60 0.24 -17.38 5.54
C ILE A 60 0.29 -16.68 4.17
N ALA A 61 0.35 -17.45 3.09
CA ALA A 61 0.34 -16.91 1.74
C ALA A 61 -0.97 -16.19 1.40
N ALA A 62 -2.12 -16.75 1.78
CA ALA A 62 -3.42 -16.11 1.57
C ALA A 62 -3.53 -14.77 2.32
N VAL A 63 -3.00 -14.71 3.56
CA VAL A 63 -2.91 -13.47 4.33
C VAL A 63 -2.02 -12.45 3.62
N TYR A 64 -0.83 -12.84 3.16
CA TYR A 64 0.07 -11.96 2.42
C TYR A 64 -0.59 -11.37 1.16
N ILE A 65 -1.25 -12.21 0.35
CA ILE A 65 -1.97 -11.78 -0.85
C ILE A 65 -3.08 -10.78 -0.48
N THR A 66 -3.86 -11.07 0.55
CA THR A 66 -4.96 -10.21 1.00
C THR A 66 -4.46 -8.84 1.47
N LEU A 67 -3.32 -8.80 2.17
CA LEU A 67 -2.70 -7.55 2.61
C LEU A 67 -2.24 -6.69 1.43
N GLY A 68 -1.67 -7.31 0.38
CA GLY A 68 -1.29 -6.62 -0.86
C GLY A 68 -2.47 -5.94 -1.55
N TYR A 69 -3.59 -6.63 -1.74
CA TYR A 69 -4.79 -6.02 -2.33
C TYR A 69 -5.44 -4.93 -1.46
N SER A 70 -5.24 -4.99 -0.13
CA SER A 70 -5.79 -4.00 0.79
C SER A 70 -5.15 -2.62 0.64
N THR A 71 -3.84 -2.55 0.33
CA THR A 71 -3.15 -1.27 0.09
C THR A 71 -3.62 -0.61 -1.21
N VAL A 72 -3.89 -1.40 -2.25
CA VAL A 72 -4.48 -0.94 -3.52
C VAL A 72 -5.86 -0.32 -3.29
N PHE A 73 -6.68 -0.96 -2.45
CA PHE A 73 -8.01 -0.43 -2.13
C PHE A 73 -7.93 0.89 -1.32
N ALA A 74 -6.96 1.01 -0.42
CA ALA A 74 -6.70 2.26 0.28
C ALA A 74 -6.30 3.39 -0.69
N ALA A 75 -5.39 3.10 -1.65
CA ALA A 75 -5.01 4.04 -2.69
C ALA A 75 -6.21 4.46 -3.55
N TYR A 76 -7.06 3.51 -3.94
CA TYR A 76 -8.30 3.79 -4.69
C TYR A 76 -9.24 4.73 -3.93
N ARG A 77 -9.43 4.52 -2.61
CA ARG A 77 -10.25 5.41 -1.76
C ARG A 77 -9.71 6.83 -1.74
N ILE A 78 -8.38 7.00 -1.62
CA ILE A 78 -7.73 8.31 -1.66
C ILE A 78 -7.95 8.98 -3.03
N ILE A 79 -7.79 8.24 -4.13
CA ILE A 79 -7.95 8.78 -5.49
C ILE A 79 -9.40 9.24 -5.73
N LYS A 80 -10.39 8.46 -5.29
CA LYS A 80 -11.82 8.77 -5.48
C LYS A 80 -12.29 9.90 -4.56
N ASN A 81 -11.86 9.88 -3.31
CA ASN A 81 -12.19 10.89 -2.33
C ASN A 81 -10.97 11.15 -1.42
N PRO A 82 -10.14 12.17 -1.74
CA PRO A 82 -8.98 12.53 -0.94
C PRO A 82 -9.33 12.91 0.50
N ALA A 83 -10.59 13.27 0.79
CA ALA A 83 -11.05 13.56 2.14
C ALA A 83 -11.20 12.30 3.02
N SER A 84 -11.33 11.12 2.39
CA SER A 84 -11.89 9.91 3.02
C SER A 84 -11.01 9.24 4.06
N LEU A 85 -9.69 9.41 4.00
CA LEU A 85 -8.74 8.76 4.90
C LEU A 85 -8.02 9.78 5.76
N LYS A 86 -7.94 9.46 7.07
CA LYS A 86 -7.16 10.24 8.03
C LYS A 86 -5.66 10.05 7.76
N PRO A 87 -4.80 11.04 8.08
CA PRO A 87 -3.35 10.89 7.93
C PRO A 87 -2.79 9.66 8.65
N SER A 88 -3.31 9.31 9.83
CA SER A 88 -2.90 8.12 10.58
C SER A 88 -3.19 6.81 9.84
N GLU A 89 -4.32 6.73 9.16
CA GLU A 89 -4.70 5.55 8.35
C GLU A 89 -3.84 5.45 7.11
N SER A 90 -3.58 6.56 6.42
CA SER A 90 -2.67 6.55 5.27
C SER A 90 -1.24 6.18 5.64
N LEU A 91 -0.76 6.59 6.83
CA LEU A 91 0.55 6.16 7.33
C LEU A 91 0.59 4.66 7.59
N PHE A 92 -0.49 4.09 8.13
CA PHE A 92 -0.62 2.65 8.33
C PHE A 92 -0.52 1.90 7.00
N TRP A 93 -1.25 2.33 5.97
CA TRP A 93 -1.19 1.72 4.63
C TRP A 93 0.18 1.88 3.96
N SER A 94 0.85 3.02 4.15
CA SER A 94 2.22 3.24 3.69
C SER A 94 3.20 2.26 4.32
N LYS A 95 3.13 2.05 5.64
CA LYS A 95 3.96 1.05 6.34
C LYS A 95 3.65 -0.37 5.87
N LEU A 96 2.38 -0.69 5.65
CA LEU A 96 1.98 -2.01 5.16
C LEU A 96 2.54 -2.28 3.76
N ALA A 97 2.47 -1.28 2.86
CA ALA A 97 3.08 -1.36 1.53
C ALA A 97 4.62 -1.49 1.59
N LEU A 98 5.27 -0.87 2.57
CA LEU A 98 6.71 -1.03 2.79
C LEU A 98 7.08 -2.45 3.23
N VAL A 99 6.27 -3.06 4.11
CA VAL A 99 6.45 -4.46 4.50
C VAL A 99 6.24 -5.38 3.31
N ALA A 100 5.20 -5.15 2.50
CA ALA A 100 4.96 -5.91 1.27
C ALA A 100 6.15 -5.80 0.31
N SER A 101 6.73 -4.61 0.16
CA SER A 101 7.93 -4.38 -0.65
C SER A 101 9.13 -5.21 -0.14
N ALA A 102 9.43 -5.12 1.15
CA ALA A 102 10.55 -5.86 1.75
C ALA A 102 10.40 -7.38 1.59
N LEU A 103 9.21 -7.92 1.87
CA LEU A 103 8.92 -9.35 1.70
C LEU A 103 9.04 -9.79 0.24
N SER A 104 8.62 -8.95 -0.70
CA SER A 104 8.71 -9.25 -2.13
C SER A 104 10.16 -9.32 -2.59
N PHE A 105 11.01 -8.41 -2.14
CA PHE A 105 12.44 -8.47 -2.45
C PHE A 105 13.12 -9.70 -1.84
N LEU A 106 12.78 -10.07 -0.61
CA LEU A 106 13.28 -11.31 0.01
C LEU A 106 12.83 -12.56 -0.77
N GLY A 107 11.63 -12.54 -1.35
CA GLY A 107 11.09 -13.60 -2.20
C GLY A 107 11.54 -13.56 -3.66
N GLY A 108 12.49 -12.69 -4.03
CA GLY A 108 12.99 -12.55 -5.40
C GLY A 108 12.02 -11.87 -6.38
N ASN A 109 10.92 -11.31 -5.88
CA ASN A 109 9.89 -10.67 -6.68
C ASN A 109 10.14 -9.16 -6.80
N VAL A 110 11.12 -8.83 -7.65
CA VAL A 110 11.66 -7.47 -7.80
C VAL A 110 10.61 -6.49 -8.32
N LEU A 111 9.79 -6.91 -9.29
CA LEU A 111 8.77 -6.04 -9.89
C LEU A 111 7.70 -5.64 -8.87
N TYR A 112 7.16 -6.63 -8.14
CA TYR A 112 6.18 -6.37 -7.09
C TYR A 112 6.79 -5.61 -5.91
N GLY A 113 8.03 -5.93 -5.53
CA GLY A 113 8.77 -5.18 -4.52
C GLY A 113 8.91 -3.70 -4.87
N THR A 114 9.19 -3.40 -6.15
CA THR A 114 9.36 -2.03 -6.64
C THR A 114 8.04 -1.28 -6.71
N SER A 115 6.95 -1.90 -7.20
CA SER A 115 5.62 -1.26 -7.18
C SER A 115 5.15 -0.98 -5.76
N SER A 116 5.39 -1.89 -4.83
CA SER A 116 5.00 -1.73 -3.43
C SER A 116 5.81 -0.63 -2.74
N ALA A 117 7.09 -0.46 -3.10
CA ALA A 117 7.90 0.67 -2.63
C ALA A 117 7.36 2.02 -3.13
N LEU A 118 6.99 2.09 -4.42
CA LEU A 118 6.38 3.29 -5.02
C LEU A 118 5.02 3.61 -4.37
N MET A 119 4.22 2.59 -4.07
CA MET A 119 2.96 2.72 -3.34
C MET A 119 3.19 3.21 -1.90
N ALA A 120 4.18 2.66 -1.20
CA ALA A 120 4.53 3.11 0.15
C ALA A 120 4.94 4.59 0.16
N LEU A 121 5.76 5.00 -0.82
CA LEU A 121 6.21 6.37 -1.00
C LEU A 121 5.05 7.32 -1.33
N SER A 122 4.17 6.95 -2.26
CA SER A 122 3.04 7.79 -2.66
C SER A 122 2.05 8.02 -1.50
N LEU A 123 1.74 6.96 -0.73
CA LEU A 123 0.93 7.04 0.48
C LEU A 123 1.60 7.86 1.60
N TYR A 124 2.92 7.78 1.72
CA TYR A 124 3.68 8.59 2.68
C TYR A 124 3.64 10.07 2.32
N LEU A 125 3.87 10.41 1.04
CA LEU A 125 3.80 11.79 0.55
C LEU A 125 2.39 12.37 0.72
N TYR A 126 1.35 11.60 0.39
CA TYR A 126 -0.04 11.98 0.67
C TYR A 126 -0.26 12.28 2.16
N THR A 127 0.25 11.40 3.04
CA THR A 127 0.14 11.58 4.50
C THR A 127 0.78 12.89 4.94
N LYS A 128 2.00 13.16 4.46
CA LYS A 128 2.76 14.37 4.77
C LYS A 128 2.00 15.63 4.33
N GLU A 129 1.45 15.63 3.12
CA GLU A 129 0.65 16.77 2.61
C GLU A 129 -0.62 17.02 3.43
N ARG A 130 -1.32 15.97 3.84
CA ARG A 130 -2.55 16.10 4.64
C ARG A 130 -2.25 16.53 6.08
N ALA A 131 -1.16 16.05 6.66
CA ALA A 131 -0.71 16.46 7.99
C ALA A 131 -0.28 17.94 8.01
N ALA A 132 0.49 18.39 7.02
CA ALA A 132 0.89 19.79 6.89
C ALA A 132 -0.31 20.74 6.79
N LYS A 133 -1.30 20.40 5.95
CA LYS A 133 -2.53 21.19 5.81
C LYS A 133 -3.38 21.21 7.09
N SER A 134 -3.38 20.12 7.85
CA SER A 134 -4.08 20.06 9.14
C SER A 134 -3.42 20.97 10.20
N TYR A 135 -2.10 21.15 10.11
CA TYR A 135 -1.35 22.04 10.99
C TYR A 135 -1.56 23.52 10.62
N GLU A 136 -1.56 23.86 9.33
CA GLU A 136 -1.90 25.22 8.86
C GLU A 136 -3.31 25.67 9.25
N LEU A 137 -4.28 24.75 9.28
CA LEU A 137 -5.64 25.03 9.75
C LEU A 137 -5.74 25.24 11.27
N ARG A 138 -4.79 24.71 12.05
CA ARG A 138 -4.75 24.88 13.52
C ARG A 138 -4.08 26.16 13.99
N ILE A 139 -3.25 26.78 13.14
CA ILE A 139 -2.70 28.12 13.41
C ILE A 139 -3.70 29.12 12.83
N PRO A 140 -4.54 29.79 13.64
CA PRO A 140 -5.30 30.91 13.12
C PRO A 140 -4.33 31.91 12.50
N LYS A 141 -4.71 32.52 11.37
CA LYS A 141 -4.10 33.70 10.76
C LYS A 141 -4.12 34.91 11.72
N ALA A 142 -3.54 34.77 12.90
CA ALA A 142 -3.52 35.77 13.97
C ALA A 142 -2.19 36.55 14.00
N ILE A 143 -1.36 36.42 12.97
CA ILE A 143 -0.14 37.22 12.80
C ILE A 143 -0.24 37.96 11.47
N ASN A 144 -1.22 38.86 11.40
CA ASN A 144 -1.15 40.02 10.53
C ASN A 144 -1.77 41.16 11.32
N VAL A 145 -1.00 41.66 12.28
CA VAL A 145 -1.30 42.87 13.05
C VAL A 145 -0.13 43.81 12.81
N GLY A 146 -0.39 44.90 12.09
CA GLY A 146 0.52 46.06 11.97
C GLY A 146 1.39 46.05 10.73
#